data_AF-A0A818FJV3-F1
#
_entry.id   AF-A0A818FJV3-F1
#
_cell.length_a   1.000
_cell.length_b   1.000
_cell.length_c   1.000
_cell.angle_alpha   90.00
_cell.angle_beta   90.00
_cell.angle_gamma   90.00
#
_symmetry.space_group_name_H-M   'P 1'
#
loop_
_entity.id
_entity.type
_entity.pdbx_description
1 polymer ?
#
loop_
_entity_poly.entity_id
_entity_poly.type
_entity_poly.pdbx_seq_one_letter_code
_entity_poly.pdbx_strand_id
1 'polypeptide(L)'
;MDVLYSLLDVDNQRLDTIVQEKTFTNTLNFVLTTITDDVLSIADSILDRFCISILPKINYNVKSLILESESMECILLATDYSKLTELKLYNVNDHIVSRYFTDESPFRRIFQEQITDLILVYNSDTDMLLMNPNTKYVYEYTLKLFENLKHFTVIGCVQLLSIDDLASTTWLSLNLNKLCVDVCGFEDCLALLDGRLKQLTTFIVNIDSPDDDLSTIYNIDDLPNMKYFSLTCRCPTSEYDTRVLPLLCRMRKLEELALNITQANMIINHFNQSM
;
A
#
# COMPACT_ATOMS: atom_id res chain seq x y z
N MET A 1 17.52 -12.15 6.39
CA MET A 1 17.80 -11.65 7.75
C MET A 1 19.21 -12.01 8.18
N ASP A 2 19.57 -13.30 8.34
CA ASP A 2 20.92 -13.70 8.81
C ASP A 2 22.10 -13.21 7.96
N VAL A 3 21.87 -13.00 6.65
CA VAL A 3 22.88 -12.54 5.70
C VAL A 3 23.31 -11.08 5.93
N LEU A 4 22.38 -10.19 6.32
CA LEU A 4 22.71 -8.78 6.61
C LEU A 4 23.46 -8.65 7.94
N TYR A 5 23.11 -9.47 8.95
CA TYR A 5 23.84 -9.51 10.22
C TYR A 5 25.29 -9.99 10.05
N SER A 6 25.56 -10.91 9.11
CA SER A 6 26.92 -11.35 8.83
C SER A 6 27.80 -10.32 8.09
N LEU A 7 27.24 -9.20 7.62
CA LEU A 7 28.01 -8.07 7.06
C LEU A 7 28.63 -7.17 8.14
N LEU A 8 28.21 -7.33 9.40
CA LEU A 8 28.47 -6.36 10.46
C LEU A 8 29.90 -6.37 11.02
N ASP A 9 30.70 -7.43 10.83
CA ASP A 9 31.98 -7.50 11.58
C ASP A 9 33.20 -8.16 10.92
N VAL A 10 33.11 -8.72 9.71
CA VAL A 10 34.31 -9.25 9.02
C VAL A 10 34.16 -9.05 7.52
N ASP A 11 35.26 -8.72 6.84
CA ASP A 11 35.42 -8.66 5.39
C ASP A 11 35.19 -10.06 4.77
N ASN A 12 33.95 -10.52 4.81
CA ASN A 12 33.58 -11.89 4.56
C ASN A 12 33.30 -12.07 3.07
N GLN A 13 34.34 -12.17 2.27
CA GLN A 13 34.25 -12.38 0.81
C GLN A 13 33.33 -13.54 0.41
N ARG A 14 33.20 -14.55 1.28
CA ARG A 14 32.29 -15.67 1.08
C ARG A 14 30.83 -15.20 1.12
N LEU A 15 30.51 -14.31 2.05
CA LEU A 15 29.19 -13.69 2.14
C LEU A 15 28.91 -12.80 0.94
N ASP A 16 29.88 -12.01 0.48
CA ASP A 16 29.75 -11.20 -0.74
C ASP A 16 29.42 -12.05 -1.96
N THR A 17 29.99 -13.26 -2.03
CA THR A 17 29.71 -14.22 -3.10
C THR A 17 28.30 -14.80 -2.98
N ILE A 18 27.86 -15.14 -1.77
CA ILE A 18 26.51 -15.67 -1.51
C ILE A 18 25.44 -14.60 -1.81
N VAL A 19 25.70 -13.35 -1.40
CA VAL A 19 24.79 -12.21 -1.65
C VAL A 19 24.64 -11.92 -3.13
N GLN A 20 25.59 -12.32 -3.99
CA GLN A 20 25.47 -12.18 -5.44
C GLN A 20 24.65 -13.29 -6.11
N GLU A 21 24.31 -14.38 -5.40
CA GLU A 21 23.47 -15.41 -5.97
C GLU A 21 22.06 -14.88 -6.25
N LYS A 22 21.52 -15.23 -7.42
CA LYS A 22 20.25 -14.71 -7.94
C LYS A 22 19.07 -14.91 -6.99
N THR A 23 19.09 -15.97 -6.18
CA THR A 23 18.01 -16.29 -5.23
C THR A 23 17.92 -15.25 -4.11
N PHE A 24 19.04 -14.70 -3.66
CA PHE A 24 19.09 -13.74 -2.54
C PHE A 24 18.97 -12.28 -2.97
N THR A 25 19.03 -12.01 -4.28
CA THR A 25 19.07 -10.64 -4.81
C THR A 25 17.74 -10.14 -5.35
N ASN A 26 16.74 -11.02 -5.54
CA ASN A 26 15.44 -10.59 -6.07
C ASN A 26 14.69 -9.67 -5.10
N THR A 27 14.75 -9.93 -3.80
CA THR A 27 14.09 -9.13 -2.76
C THR A 27 15.13 -8.69 -1.74
N LEU A 28 15.33 -7.37 -1.62
CA LEU A 28 16.15 -6.81 -0.55
C LEU A 28 15.25 -6.19 0.51
N ASN A 29 15.48 -6.61 1.76
CA ASN A 29 14.72 -6.12 2.90
C ASN A 29 15.67 -5.40 3.88
N PHE A 30 15.45 -4.10 4.03
CA PHE A 30 16.18 -3.18 4.90
C PHE A 30 15.36 -2.76 6.13
N VAL A 31 14.30 -3.50 6.45
CA VAL A 31 13.46 -3.29 7.62
C VAL A 31 13.78 -4.36 8.65
N LEU A 32 14.21 -3.91 9.83
CA LEU A 32 14.38 -4.77 10.99
C LEU A 32 13.14 -4.66 11.87
N THR A 33 12.38 -5.74 12.02
CA THR A 33 11.20 -5.77 12.89
C THR A 33 11.57 -6.34 14.25
N THR A 34 11.13 -5.72 15.34
CA THR A 34 11.21 -6.28 16.69
C THR A 34 10.15 -7.38 16.89
N ILE A 35 10.18 -8.03 18.05
CA ILE A 35 9.13 -8.98 18.47
C ILE A 35 7.78 -8.28 18.64
N THR A 36 7.79 -6.97 18.90
CA THR A 36 6.61 -6.11 19.06
C THR A 36 6.15 -5.48 17.74
N ASP A 37 6.68 -5.94 16.60
CA ASP A 37 6.41 -5.41 15.25
C ASP A 37 6.89 -3.95 15.02
N ASP A 38 7.69 -3.40 15.94
CA ASP A 38 8.33 -2.09 15.75
C ASP A 38 9.41 -2.19 14.67
N VAL A 39 9.49 -1.16 13.83
CA VAL A 39 10.55 -1.03 12.83
C VAL A 39 11.77 -0.34 13.45
N LEU A 40 12.92 -1.01 13.44
CA LEU A 40 14.20 -0.45 13.83
C LEU A 40 14.97 0.03 12.59
N SER A 41 15.48 1.26 12.68
CA SER A 41 16.34 1.84 11.65
C SER A 41 17.70 1.15 11.62
N ILE A 42 18.17 0.87 10.40
CA ILE A 42 19.54 0.39 10.17
C ILE A 42 20.48 1.59 10.34
N ALA A 43 21.59 1.41 11.06
CA ALA A 43 22.56 2.49 11.23
C ALA A 43 23.15 2.94 9.88
N ASP A 44 23.24 4.26 9.67
CA ASP A 44 23.70 4.88 8.41
C ASP A 44 25.02 4.32 7.91
N SER A 45 25.99 4.08 8.80
CA SER A 45 27.31 3.53 8.43
C SER A 45 27.23 2.15 7.76
N ILE A 46 26.26 1.33 8.17
CA ILE A 46 26.01 0.01 7.58
C ILE A 46 25.33 0.19 6.23
N LEU A 47 24.33 1.06 6.17
CA LEU A 47 23.59 1.35 4.96
C LEU A 47 24.50 1.91 3.86
N ASP A 48 25.31 2.90 4.20
CA ASP A 48 26.29 3.53 3.31
C ASP A 48 27.28 2.50 2.74
N ARG A 49 27.84 1.65 3.61
CA ARG A 49 28.74 0.58 3.17
C ARG A 49 28.04 -0.36 2.18
N PHE A 50 26.80 -0.75 2.45
CA PHE A 50 26.02 -1.61 1.57
C PHE A 50 25.75 -0.94 0.23
N CYS A 51 25.27 0.31 0.25
CA CYS A 51 24.96 1.11 -0.93
C CYS A 51 26.18 1.35 -1.82
N ILE A 52 27.37 1.54 -1.23
CA ILE A 52 28.61 1.78 -1.98
C ILE A 52 29.23 0.48 -2.49
N SER A 53 29.23 -0.58 -1.67
CA SER A 53 30.12 -1.74 -1.90
C SER A 53 29.41 -2.95 -2.52
N ILE A 54 28.12 -3.13 -2.21
CA ILE A 54 27.39 -4.36 -2.50
C ILE A 54 26.29 -4.09 -3.52
N LEU A 55 25.45 -3.09 -3.27
CA LEU A 55 24.28 -2.79 -4.07
C LEU A 55 24.57 -2.61 -5.57
N PRO A 56 25.65 -1.92 -6.02
CA PRO A 56 25.96 -1.78 -7.44
C PRO A 56 26.31 -3.10 -8.13
N LYS A 57 26.69 -4.14 -7.37
CA LYS A 57 27.03 -5.47 -7.90
C LYS A 57 25.81 -6.38 -8.07
N ILE A 58 24.68 -6.05 -7.45
CA ILE A 58 23.49 -6.91 -7.40
C ILE A 58 22.21 -6.26 -7.94
N ASN A 59 22.22 -4.94 -8.16
CA ASN A 59 21.08 -4.11 -8.56
C ASN A 59 20.24 -4.67 -9.73
N TYR A 60 20.88 -5.27 -10.72
CA TYR A 60 20.25 -5.78 -11.95
C TYR A 60 19.39 -7.02 -11.71
N ASN A 61 19.46 -7.63 -10.53
CA ASN A 61 18.59 -8.73 -10.11
C ASN A 61 17.48 -8.30 -9.15
N VAL A 62 17.57 -7.10 -8.56
CA VAL A 62 16.62 -6.60 -7.57
C VAL A 62 15.28 -6.32 -8.25
N LYS A 63 14.25 -7.02 -7.79
CA LYS A 63 12.86 -6.85 -8.23
C LYS A 63 11.99 -6.17 -7.17
N SER A 64 12.33 -6.37 -5.90
CA SER A 64 11.52 -5.97 -4.76
C SER A 64 12.40 -5.33 -3.69
N LEU A 65 12.03 -4.13 -3.26
CA LEU A 65 12.68 -3.41 -2.17
C LEU A 65 11.69 -3.21 -1.02
N ILE A 66 12.09 -3.62 0.18
CA ILE A 66 11.35 -3.40 1.42
C ILE A 66 12.21 -2.47 2.28
N LEU A 67 11.78 -1.22 2.44
CA LEU A 67 12.58 -0.14 3.01
C LEU A 67 11.84 0.52 4.17
N GLU A 68 12.61 1.05 5.12
CA GLU A 68 12.14 2.18 5.92
C GLU A 68 12.18 3.45 5.06
N SER A 69 11.15 4.29 5.17
CA SER A 69 11.00 5.46 4.31
C SER A 69 12.14 6.48 4.44
N GLU A 70 12.77 6.59 5.61
CA GLU A 70 13.91 7.50 5.81
C GLU A 70 15.16 7.04 5.06
N SER A 71 15.38 5.73 4.93
CA SER A 71 16.49 5.14 4.19
C SER A 71 16.26 5.10 2.67
N MET A 72 15.04 5.39 2.21
CA MET A 72 14.65 5.29 0.81
C MET A 72 15.57 6.09 -0.11
N GLU A 73 15.93 7.31 0.28
CA GLU A 73 16.76 8.19 -0.56
C GLU A 73 18.15 7.61 -0.79
N CYS A 74 18.82 7.16 0.27
CA CYS A 74 20.15 6.57 0.17
C CYS A 74 20.16 5.34 -0.73
N ILE A 75 19.15 4.46 -0.58
CA ILE A 75 19.08 3.19 -1.34
C ILE A 75 18.73 3.44 -2.81
N LEU A 76 17.67 4.22 -3.07
CA LEU A 76 17.19 4.45 -4.44
C LEU A 76 18.15 5.30 -5.27
N LEU A 77 18.96 6.17 -4.66
CA LEU A 77 20.00 6.94 -5.36
C LEU A 77 21.31 6.18 -5.56
N ALA A 78 21.57 5.11 -4.80
CA ALA A 78 22.84 4.41 -4.86
C ALA A 78 23.12 3.79 -6.23
N THR A 79 22.09 3.43 -6.99
CA THR A 79 22.26 2.70 -8.24
C THR A 79 21.02 2.68 -9.14
N ASP A 80 21.16 2.18 -10.38
CA ASP A 80 20.05 1.98 -11.30
C ASP A 80 19.44 0.57 -11.17
N TYR A 81 18.14 0.51 -10.97
CA TYR A 81 17.41 -0.73 -10.71
C TYR A 81 16.58 -1.19 -11.91
N SER A 82 17.25 -1.69 -12.95
CA SER A 82 16.58 -2.08 -14.22
C SER A 82 15.42 -3.09 -14.14
N LYS A 83 15.22 -3.78 -13.01
CA LYS A 83 14.17 -4.79 -12.81
C LYS A 83 13.26 -4.54 -11.61
N LEU A 84 13.39 -3.40 -10.94
CA LEU A 84 12.62 -3.10 -9.73
C LEU A 84 11.16 -2.84 -10.11
N THR A 85 10.26 -3.69 -9.64
CA THR A 85 8.83 -3.58 -9.91
C THR A 85 8.00 -3.46 -8.65
N GLU A 86 8.55 -3.85 -7.50
CA GLU A 86 7.87 -3.87 -6.21
C GLU A 86 8.58 -2.98 -5.21
N LEU A 87 7.82 -2.09 -4.56
CA LEU A 87 8.32 -1.23 -3.49
C LEU A 87 7.39 -1.31 -2.28
N LYS A 88 7.97 -1.63 -1.12
CA LYS A 88 7.29 -1.56 0.17
C LYS A 88 8.01 -0.57 1.07
N LEU A 89 7.30 0.44 1.53
CA LEU A 89 7.82 1.48 2.42
C LEU A 89 7.14 1.38 3.79
N TYR A 90 7.95 1.33 4.84
CA TYR A 90 7.51 1.40 6.24
C TYR A 90 7.77 2.79 6.80
N ASN A 91 7.04 3.13 7.88
CA ASN A 91 7.13 4.41 8.59
C ASN A 91 6.83 5.63 7.69
N VAL A 92 6.00 5.44 6.66
CA VAL A 92 5.62 6.53 5.75
C VAL A 92 4.90 7.62 6.54
N ASN A 93 5.27 8.88 6.28
CA ASN A 93 4.65 10.06 6.89
C ASN A 93 4.52 11.18 5.85
N ASP A 94 3.85 12.26 6.22
CA ASP A 94 3.56 13.39 5.31
C ASP A 94 4.83 14.07 4.79
N HIS A 95 5.90 14.10 5.58
CA HIS A 95 7.17 14.68 5.15
C HIS A 95 7.79 13.85 4.01
N ILE A 96 7.77 12.52 4.12
CA ILE A 96 8.26 11.62 3.05
C ILE A 96 7.43 11.79 1.78
N VAL A 97 6.10 11.81 1.91
CA VAL A 97 5.19 11.95 0.78
C VAL A 97 5.40 13.30 0.10
N SER A 98 5.33 14.41 0.83
CA SER A 98 5.51 15.75 0.26
C SER A 98 6.89 15.96 -0.37
N ARG A 99 7.93 15.28 0.13
CA ARG A 99 9.28 15.38 -0.41
C ARG A 99 9.48 14.54 -1.68
N TYR A 100 9.00 13.30 -1.69
CA TYR A 100 9.37 12.32 -2.73
C TYR A 100 8.23 11.87 -3.63
N PHE A 101 6.98 12.14 -3.27
CA PHE A 101 5.82 11.77 -4.06
C PHE A 101 5.34 13.04 -4.77
N THR A 102 6.20 13.59 -5.61
CA THR A 102 5.90 14.80 -6.40
C THR A 102 6.49 14.66 -7.79
N ASP A 103 6.04 15.51 -8.72
CA ASP A 103 6.54 15.52 -10.11
C ASP A 103 8.03 15.90 -10.20
N GLU A 104 8.58 16.51 -9.13
CA GLU A 104 9.98 16.92 -9.01
C GLU A 104 10.84 15.90 -8.25
N SER A 105 10.26 14.73 -7.91
CA SER A 105 10.97 13.68 -7.20
C SER A 105 12.20 13.20 -7.96
N PRO A 106 13.36 13.01 -7.30
CA PRO A 106 14.53 12.39 -7.93
C PRO A 106 14.26 10.95 -8.36
N PHE A 107 13.20 10.32 -7.82
CA PHE A 107 12.80 8.94 -8.12
C PHE A 107 11.72 8.84 -9.18
N ARG A 108 11.32 9.97 -9.79
CA ARG A 108 10.21 10.02 -10.75
C ARG A 108 10.31 8.93 -11.82
N ARG A 109 11.49 8.73 -12.42
CA ARG A 109 11.70 7.69 -13.43
C ARG A 109 11.37 6.29 -12.89
N ILE A 110 11.86 5.95 -11.70
CA ILE A 110 11.59 4.64 -11.07
C ILE A 110 10.10 4.49 -10.79
N PHE A 111 9.49 5.50 -10.16
CA PHE A 111 8.09 5.46 -9.75
C PHE A 111 7.12 5.41 -10.94
N GLN A 112 7.36 6.22 -11.98
CA GLN A 112 6.51 6.25 -13.18
C GLN A 112 6.69 5.00 -14.04
N GLU A 113 7.93 4.61 -14.32
CA GLU A 113 8.21 3.64 -15.37
C GLU A 113 8.28 2.20 -14.87
N GLN A 114 8.72 1.98 -13.62
CA GLN A 114 9.17 0.65 -13.20
C GLN A 114 8.24 0.03 -12.16
N ILE A 115 7.75 0.80 -11.19
CA ILE A 115 6.96 0.26 -10.08
C ILE A 115 5.55 -0.12 -10.54
N THR A 116 5.22 -1.41 -10.39
CA THR A 116 3.88 -1.96 -10.62
C THR A 116 3.16 -2.33 -9.33
N ASP A 117 3.91 -2.49 -8.24
CA ASP A 117 3.41 -2.94 -6.95
C ASP A 117 3.95 -2.03 -5.85
N LEU A 118 3.05 -1.30 -5.19
CA LEU A 118 3.41 -0.36 -4.13
C LEU A 118 2.66 -0.70 -2.84
N ILE A 119 3.40 -0.81 -1.74
CA ILE A 119 2.86 -1.00 -0.40
C ILE A 119 3.38 0.14 0.49
N LEU A 120 2.48 0.94 1.04
CA LEU A 120 2.79 1.99 2.01
C LEU A 120 2.27 1.56 3.38
N VAL A 121 3.16 1.50 4.37
CA VAL A 121 2.82 1.18 5.75
C VAL A 121 3.10 2.42 6.60
N TYR A 122 2.03 3.02 7.10
CA TYR A 122 2.06 4.13 8.04
C TYR A 122 2.20 3.57 9.45
N ASN A 123 3.13 4.11 10.23
CA ASN A 123 3.17 3.80 11.66
C ASN A 123 2.29 4.82 12.40
N SER A 124 1.18 4.33 12.95
CA SER A 124 0.16 5.13 13.62
C SER A 124 0.45 5.36 15.11
N ASP A 125 1.65 5.08 15.61
CA ASP A 125 2.04 5.27 17.02
C ASP A 125 1.87 6.71 17.56
N THR A 126 1.49 7.65 16.71
CA THR A 126 1.14 9.00 17.11
C THR A 126 -0.36 9.23 17.08
N ASP A 127 -1.00 9.07 18.24
CA ASP A 127 -2.29 9.69 18.63
C ASP A 127 -2.34 11.21 18.36
N MET A 128 -1.22 11.81 17.95
CA MET A 128 -1.05 13.22 17.60
C MET A 128 -1.35 13.55 16.13
N LEU A 129 -1.66 12.58 15.26
CA LEU A 129 -2.01 12.83 13.85
C LEU A 129 -3.43 13.38 13.67
N LEU A 130 -3.92 14.21 14.60
CA LEU A 130 -5.15 14.97 14.42
C LEU A 130 -5.10 15.75 13.10
N MET A 131 -5.88 15.28 12.13
CA MET A 131 -6.37 16.04 10.97
C MET A 131 -5.27 16.82 10.23
N ASN A 132 -4.19 16.16 9.81
CA ASN A 132 -3.30 16.82 8.85
C ASN A 132 -3.99 16.85 7.48
N PRO A 133 -4.37 18.02 6.93
CA PRO A 133 -5.02 18.11 5.61
C PRO A 133 -4.12 17.61 4.48
N ASN A 134 -2.82 17.42 4.73
CA ASN A 134 -1.86 16.98 3.72
C ASN A 134 -1.99 15.50 3.34
N THR A 135 -2.73 14.73 4.13
CA THR A 135 -2.89 13.29 3.98
C THR A 135 -3.70 12.91 2.74
N LYS A 136 -4.66 13.77 2.36
CA LYS A 136 -5.37 13.72 1.07
C LYS A 136 -4.42 13.62 -0.12
N TYR A 137 -3.26 14.26 -0.05
CA TYR A 137 -2.33 14.29 -1.16
C TYR A 137 -1.58 12.98 -1.37
N VAL A 138 -1.59 12.05 -0.40
CA VAL A 138 -0.93 10.75 -0.56
C VAL A 138 -1.48 10.00 -1.76
N TYR A 139 -2.80 9.83 -1.82
CA TYR A 139 -3.45 9.09 -2.91
C TYR A 139 -3.33 9.84 -4.23
N GLU A 140 -3.55 11.16 -4.19
CA GLU A 140 -3.43 12.00 -5.38
C GLU A 140 -2.03 11.92 -5.99
N TYR A 141 -1.00 12.14 -5.18
CA TYR A 141 0.36 12.09 -5.66
C TYR A 141 0.80 10.68 -6.03
N THR A 142 0.44 9.66 -5.26
CA THR A 142 0.82 8.29 -5.57
C THR A 142 0.20 7.84 -6.89
N LEU A 143 -1.10 8.06 -7.10
CA LEU A 143 -1.76 7.58 -8.32
C LEU A 143 -1.38 8.39 -9.56
N LYS A 144 -1.03 9.66 -9.39
CA LYS A 144 -0.49 10.49 -10.47
C LYS A 144 0.94 10.10 -10.83
N LEU A 145 1.78 9.81 -9.83
CA LEU A 145 3.20 9.57 -10.01
C LEU A 145 3.54 8.15 -10.43
N PHE A 146 2.71 7.15 -10.11
CA PHE A 146 2.97 5.75 -10.41
C PHE A 146 2.09 5.28 -11.60
N GLU A 147 2.47 5.68 -12.81
CA GLU A 147 1.68 5.46 -14.04
C GLU A 147 1.44 3.97 -14.37
N ASN A 148 2.42 3.11 -14.03
CA ASN A 148 2.36 1.66 -14.27
C ASN A 148 1.82 0.85 -13.08
N LEU A 149 1.31 1.52 -12.04
CA LEU A 149 0.85 0.86 -10.82
C LEU A 149 -0.33 -0.08 -11.11
N LYS A 150 -0.17 -1.35 -10.76
CA LYS A 150 -1.19 -2.40 -10.87
C LYS A 150 -1.78 -2.75 -9.52
N HIS A 151 -0.92 -2.85 -8.51
CA HIS A 151 -1.32 -3.18 -7.14
C HIS A 151 -0.90 -2.06 -6.21
N PHE A 152 -1.86 -1.51 -5.48
CA PHE A 152 -1.60 -0.50 -4.47
C PHE A 152 -2.15 -0.94 -3.12
N THR A 153 -1.32 -0.89 -2.09
CA THR A 153 -1.71 -1.21 -0.72
C THR A 153 -1.29 -0.09 0.22
N VAL A 154 -2.22 0.38 1.05
CA VAL A 154 -1.96 1.35 2.11
C VAL A 154 -2.47 0.78 3.43
N ILE A 155 -1.60 0.74 4.44
CA ILE A 155 -1.87 0.15 5.76
C ILE A 155 -1.55 1.18 6.84
N GLY A 156 -2.37 1.23 7.89
CA GLY A 156 -2.18 2.05 9.09
C GLY A 156 -2.63 3.52 8.92
N CYS A 157 -3.41 3.83 7.87
CA CYS A 157 -3.70 5.20 7.45
C CYS A 157 -5.18 5.59 7.72
N VAL A 158 -5.60 5.41 8.96
CA VAL A 158 -7.00 5.48 9.38
C VAL A 158 -7.65 6.86 9.21
N GLN A 159 -6.86 7.93 9.05
CA GLN A 159 -7.36 9.31 9.02
C GLN A 159 -7.09 10.04 7.69
N LEU A 160 -6.59 9.35 6.65
CA LEU A 160 -6.09 10.04 5.44
C LEU A 160 -7.14 10.30 4.35
N LEU A 161 -8.33 9.74 4.47
CA LEU A 161 -9.32 9.77 3.38
C LEU A 161 -10.57 10.51 3.86
N SER A 162 -10.68 11.77 3.43
CA SER A 162 -11.97 12.34 3.02
C SER A 162 -11.88 12.44 1.50
N ILE A 163 -12.42 11.43 0.80
CA ILE A 163 -12.29 11.34 -0.66
C ILE A 163 -13.16 12.37 -1.38
N ASP A 164 -14.15 12.91 -0.68
CA ASP A 164 -15.11 13.89 -1.20
C ASP A 164 -14.43 15.13 -1.77
N ASP A 165 -13.22 15.45 -1.29
CA ASP A 165 -12.45 16.59 -1.79
C ASP A 165 -11.53 16.25 -2.99
N LEU A 166 -11.33 14.97 -3.34
CA LEU A 166 -10.46 14.58 -4.45
C LEU A 166 -11.15 14.81 -5.79
N ALA A 167 -10.48 15.54 -6.69
CA ALA A 167 -10.98 15.76 -8.04
C ALA A 167 -11.26 14.41 -8.74
N SER A 168 -12.32 14.34 -9.54
CA SER A 168 -12.66 13.12 -10.27
C SER A 168 -11.55 12.65 -11.24
N THR A 169 -10.68 13.58 -11.64
CA THR A 169 -9.51 13.33 -12.50
C THR A 169 -8.32 12.70 -11.77
N THR A 170 -8.34 12.60 -10.45
CA THR A 170 -7.20 12.12 -9.66
C THR A 170 -6.97 10.61 -9.79
N TRP A 171 -7.99 9.86 -10.20
CA TRP A 171 -8.00 8.39 -10.22
C TRP A 171 -7.80 7.80 -11.62
N LEU A 172 -6.97 8.43 -12.45
CA LEU A 172 -6.75 8.04 -13.86
C LEU A 172 -5.75 6.89 -14.05
N SER A 173 -5.34 6.17 -13.00
CA SER A 173 -4.43 5.03 -13.17
C SER A 173 -5.13 3.88 -13.91
N LEU A 174 -5.00 3.84 -15.23
CA LEU A 174 -5.64 2.85 -16.11
C LEU A 174 -5.21 1.41 -15.81
N ASN A 175 -4.13 1.22 -15.06
CA ASN A 175 -3.50 -0.08 -14.81
C ASN A 175 -3.86 -0.68 -13.45
N LEU A 176 -4.36 0.13 -12.51
CA LEU A 176 -4.62 -0.28 -11.12
C LEU A 176 -5.75 -1.31 -11.06
N ASN A 177 -5.44 -2.58 -10.87
CA ASN A 177 -6.44 -3.65 -10.81
C ASN A 177 -6.64 -4.21 -9.39
N LYS A 178 -5.74 -3.90 -8.45
CA LYS A 178 -5.83 -4.28 -7.04
C LYS A 178 -5.58 -3.08 -6.15
N LEU A 179 -6.55 -2.80 -5.27
CA LEU A 179 -6.44 -1.78 -4.24
C LEU A 179 -6.71 -2.41 -2.87
N CYS A 180 -5.81 -2.16 -1.91
CA CYS A 180 -5.95 -2.55 -0.52
C CYS A 180 -5.76 -1.32 0.35
N VAL A 181 -6.77 -0.90 1.10
CA VAL A 181 -6.72 0.37 1.85
C VAL A 181 -7.39 0.26 3.20
N ASP A 182 -6.88 1.01 4.16
CA ASP A 182 -7.59 1.34 5.39
C ASP A 182 -8.31 2.69 5.18
N VAL A 183 -9.59 2.75 5.55
CA VAL A 183 -10.43 3.96 5.40
C VAL A 183 -11.09 4.32 6.73
N CYS A 184 -11.41 5.62 6.88
CA CYS A 184 -12.05 6.14 8.08
C CYS A 184 -13.44 5.52 8.24
N GLY A 185 -14.28 5.64 7.20
CA GLY A 185 -15.67 5.21 7.22
C GLY A 185 -16.13 4.52 5.92
N PHE A 186 -17.38 4.06 5.93
CA PHE A 186 -17.96 3.38 4.78
C PHE A 186 -18.16 4.31 3.57
N GLU A 187 -18.45 5.58 3.79
CA GLU A 187 -18.64 6.55 2.70
C GLU A 187 -17.36 6.78 1.89
N ASP A 188 -16.20 6.78 2.53
CA ASP A 188 -14.91 6.82 1.85
C ASP A 188 -14.73 5.60 0.94
N CYS A 189 -15.11 4.41 1.42
CA CYS A 189 -15.11 3.20 0.60
C CYS A 189 -16.02 3.36 -0.63
N LEU A 190 -17.23 3.91 -0.47
CA LEU A 190 -18.14 4.16 -1.60
C LEU A 190 -17.59 5.19 -2.57
N ALA A 191 -16.94 6.24 -2.06
CA ALA A 191 -16.35 7.28 -2.87
C ALA A 191 -15.20 6.73 -3.75
N LEU A 192 -14.41 5.76 -3.28
CA LEU A 192 -13.43 5.05 -4.12
C LEU A 192 -14.07 4.26 -5.26
N LEU A 193 -15.32 3.81 -5.06
CA LEU A 193 -16.05 2.94 -5.96
C LEU A 193 -17.06 3.68 -6.86
N ASP A 194 -17.10 5.01 -6.82
CA ASP A 194 -18.05 5.87 -7.55
C ASP A 194 -17.92 5.85 -9.09
N GLY A 195 -17.25 4.85 -9.65
CA GLY A 195 -17.02 4.70 -11.09
C GLY A 195 -15.68 5.24 -11.57
N ARG A 196 -14.85 5.82 -10.69
CA ARG A 196 -13.48 6.25 -11.04
C ARG A 196 -12.49 5.09 -11.21
N LEU A 197 -12.74 3.96 -10.56
CA LEU A 197 -11.87 2.78 -10.52
C LEU A 197 -12.46 1.55 -11.24
N LYS A 198 -13.03 1.76 -12.44
CA LYS A 198 -13.74 0.73 -13.22
C LYS A 198 -12.89 -0.49 -13.59
N GLN A 199 -11.58 -0.36 -13.58
CA GLN A 199 -10.58 -1.38 -13.89
C GLN A 199 -10.26 -2.30 -12.70
N LEU A 200 -10.67 -1.95 -11.47
CA LEU A 200 -10.42 -2.78 -10.30
C LEU A 200 -11.09 -4.14 -10.43
N THR A 201 -10.29 -5.18 -10.20
CA THR A 201 -10.72 -6.57 -10.09
C THR A 201 -10.68 -7.06 -8.65
N THR A 202 -9.84 -6.43 -7.82
CA THR A 202 -9.64 -6.79 -6.42
C THR A 202 -9.70 -5.53 -5.57
N PHE A 203 -10.61 -5.50 -4.62
CA PHE A 203 -10.70 -4.41 -3.65
C PHE A 203 -10.77 -4.96 -2.23
N ILE A 204 -9.81 -4.56 -1.41
CA ILE A 204 -9.68 -4.95 0.00
C ILE A 204 -9.75 -3.67 0.80
N VAL A 205 -10.71 -3.61 1.71
CA VAL A 205 -10.93 -2.42 2.53
C VAL A 205 -11.08 -2.81 3.99
N ASN A 206 -10.36 -2.12 4.85
CA ASN A 206 -10.54 -2.18 6.29
C ASN A 206 -11.09 -0.83 6.77
N ILE A 207 -12.18 -0.88 7.55
CA ILE A 207 -12.89 0.29 8.07
C ILE A 207 -12.73 0.30 9.57
N ASP A 208 -12.07 1.34 10.08
CA ASP A 208 -11.69 1.43 11.49
C ASP A 208 -12.66 2.26 12.34
N SER A 209 -13.39 3.23 11.78
CA SER A 209 -14.41 4.01 12.51
C SER A 209 -15.83 3.83 11.90
N PRO A 210 -16.84 3.51 12.72
CA PRO A 210 -18.24 3.49 12.27
C PRO A 210 -18.96 4.85 12.41
N ASP A 211 -18.26 5.99 12.52
CA ASP A 211 -18.89 7.28 12.90
C ASP A 211 -20.18 7.64 12.13
N ASP A 212 -21.13 8.19 12.90
CA ASP A 212 -22.59 8.01 12.82
C ASP A 212 -23.40 8.93 11.88
N ASP A 213 -22.81 9.92 11.20
CA ASP A 213 -23.58 10.94 10.46
C ASP A 213 -23.75 10.61 8.96
N LEU A 214 -24.67 9.68 8.68
CA LEU A 214 -24.81 9.06 7.36
C LEU A 214 -26.14 9.44 6.68
N SER A 215 -26.14 10.55 5.96
CA SER A 215 -27.28 10.98 5.14
C SER A 215 -27.01 10.98 3.63
N THR A 216 -25.76 10.74 3.20
CA THR A 216 -25.38 10.82 1.79
C THR A 216 -25.60 9.48 1.10
N ILE A 217 -26.59 9.41 0.23
CA ILE A 217 -26.80 8.24 -0.64
C ILE A 217 -25.89 8.37 -1.85
N TYR A 218 -24.81 7.60 -1.92
CA TYR A 218 -23.99 7.54 -3.12
C TYR A 218 -24.66 6.70 -4.22
N ASN A 219 -24.75 7.29 -5.40
CA ASN A 219 -25.18 6.57 -6.59
C ASN A 219 -23.96 5.89 -7.23
N ILE A 220 -23.58 4.74 -6.68
CA ILE A 220 -22.45 3.94 -7.16
C ILE A 220 -22.80 3.35 -8.52
N ASP A 221 -22.01 3.68 -9.54
CA ASP A 221 -22.10 3.03 -10.85
C ASP A 221 -21.94 1.50 -10.72
N ASP A 222 -22.41 0.74 -11.70
CA ASP A 222 -22.09 -0.70 -11.77
C ASP A 222 -20.56 -0.88 -11.71
N LEU A 223 -20.10 -1.86 -10.92
CA LEU A 223 -18.69 -2.26 -10.82
C LEU A 223 -18.47 -3.54 -11.65
N PRO A 224 -18.48 -3.46 -12.99
CA PRO A 224 -18.62 -4.63 -13.84
C PRO A 224 -17.40 -5.55 -13.84
N ASN A 225 -16.27 -5.15 -13.27
CA ASN A 225 -15.02 -5.92 -13.32
C ASN A 225 -14.58 -6.47 -11.96
N MET A 226 -15.28 -6.11 -10.87
CA MET A 226 -14.93 -6.57 -9.53
C MET A 226 -15.13 -8.08 -9.43
N LYS A 227 -14.04 -8.82 -9.14
CA LYS A 227 -14.03 -10.28 -8.97
C LYS A 227 -13.83 -10.65 -7.51
N TYR A 228 -13.00 -9.91 -6.78
CA TYR A 228 -12.70 -10.14 -5.37
C TYR A 228 -13.00 -8.88 -4.57
N PHE A 229 -13.83 -9.02 -3.54
CA PHE A 229 -14.12 -7.96 -2.59
C PHE A 229 -13.90 -8.48 -1.16
N SER A 230 -13.09 -7.77 -0.39
CA SER A 230 -12.88 -8.04 1.03
C SER A 230 -13.17 -6.79 1.83
N LEU A 231 -14.07 -6.91 2.82
CA LEU A 231 -14.43 -5.85 3.74
C LEU A 231 -14.22 -6.32 5.17
N THR A 232 -13.33 -5.63 5.88
CA THR A 232 -13.22 -5.72 7.34
C THR A 232 -13.84 -4.45 7.92
N CYS A 233 -14.83 -4.57 8.81
CA CYS A 233 -15.54 -3.42 9.39
C CYS A 233 -15.76 -3.67 10.88
N ARG A 234 -15.38 -2.71 11.72
CA ARG A 234 -15.73 -2.71 13.15
C ARG A 234 -17.06 -1.98 13.38
N CYS A 235 -18.10 -2.42 12.69
CA CYS A 235 -19.36 -1.67 12.58
C CYS A 235 -20.52 -2.42 13.27
N PRO A 236 -21.50 -1.72 13.87
CA PRO A 236 -22.69 -2.35 14.46
C PRO A 236 -23.50 -3.11 13.40
N THR A 237 -24.15 -4.21 13.78
CA THR A 237 -24.91 -5.08 12.84
C THR A 237 -26.02 -4.36 12.08
N SER A 238 -26.63 -3.31 12.64
CA SER A 238 -27.71 -2.56 12.01
C SER A 238 -27.31 -1.83 10.72
N GLU A 239 -26.02 -1.52 10.55
CA GLU A 239 -25.52 -0.81 9.37
C GLU A 239 -25.24 -1.74 8.18
N TYR A 240 -25.05 -3.03 8.46
CA TYR A 240 -24.74 -4.03 7.43
C TYR A 240 -25.86 -4.15 6.38
N ASP A 241 -27.09 -4.35 6.85
CA ASP A 241 -28.25 -4.57 5.97
C ASP A 241 -28.58 -3.35 5.12
N THR A 242 -28.34 -2.15 5.66
CA THR A 242 -28.70 -0.90 5.00
C THR A 242 -27.64 -0.40 4.02
N ARG A 243 -26.35 -0.75 4.22
CA ARG A 243 -25.24 -0.18 3.43
C ARG A 243 -24.43 -1.20 2.65
N VAL A 244 -24.00 -2.28 3.30
CA VAL A 244 -23.14 -3.29 2.66
C VAL A 244 -23.92 -4.10 1.64
N LEU A 245 -25.14 -4.52 1.98
CA LEU A 245 -25.96 -5.36 1.10
C LEU A 245 -26.30 -4.66 -0.24
N PRO A 246 -26.75 -3.38 -0.27
CA PRO A 246 -26.94 -2.67 -1.54
C PRO A 246 -25.67 -2.55 -2.40
N LEU A 247 -24.50 -2.36 -1.78
CA LEU A 247 -23.22 -2.34 -2.49
C LEU A 247 -22.93 -3.70 -3.14
N LEU A 248 -23.07 -4.80 -2.39
CA LEU A 248 -22.83 -6.15 -2.90
C LEU A 248 -23.78 -6.49 -4.07
N CYS A 249 -25.04 -6.06 -4.01
CA CYS A 249 -26.00 -6.24 -5.11
C CYS A 249 -25.56 -5.57 -6.43
N ARG A 250 -24.66 -4.58 -6.39
CA ARG A 250 -24.10 -3.93 -7.60
C ARG A 250 -22.87 -4.66 -8.17
N MET A 251 -22.24 -5.56 -7.39
CA MET A 251 -21.05 -6.32 -7.80
C MET A 251 -21.44 -7.62 -8.52
N ARG A 252 -22.03 -7.51 -9.71
CA ARG A 252 -22.62 -8.68 -10.43
C ARG A 252 -21.63 -9.74 -10.88
N LYS A 253 -20.33 -9.44 -10.94
CA LYS A 253 -19.28 -10.38 -11.36
C LYS A 253 -18.40 -10.87 -10.20
N LEU A 254 -18.88 -10.69 -8.98
CA LEU A 254 -18.12 -11.09 -7.79
C LEU A 254 -17.95 -12.61 -7.77
N GLU A 255 -16.71 -13.06 -7.79
CA GLU A 255 -16.31 -14.47 -7.73
C GLU A 255 -15.98 -14.87 -6.29
N GLU A 256 -15.44 -13.94 -5.49
CA GLU A 256 -15.06 -14.15 -4.11
C GLU A 256 -15.42 -12.95 -3.23
N LEU A 257 -16.00 -13.24 -2.07
CA LEU A 257 -16.41 -12.27 -1.07
C LEU A 257 -15.86 -12.68 0.29
N ALA A 258 -15.07 -11.80 0.92
CA ALA A 258 -14.63 -11.96 2.29
C ALA A 258 -15.21 -10.83 3.16
N LEU A 259 -15.99 -11.18 4.19
CA LEU A 259 -16.56 -10.23 5.13
C LEU A 259 -16.10 -10.55 6.54
N ASN A 260 -15.45 -9.61 7.20
CA ASN A 260 -15.04 -9.72 8.58
C ASN A 260 -15.65 -8.56 9.39
N ILE A 261 -16.76 -8.84 10.08
CA ILE A 261 -17.55 -7.82 10.79
C ILE A 261 -17.45 -8.10 12.28
N THR A 262 -16.58 -7.37 12.98
CA THR A 262 -16.03 -7.78 14.30
C THR A 262 -17.00 -7.65 15.48
N GLN A 263 -18.29 -7.36 15.27
CA GLN A 263 -19.33 -7.46 16.31
C GLN A 263 -20.37 -8.56 16.06
N ALA A 264 -20.36 -9.18 14.88
CA ALA A 264 -21.16 -10.34 14.56
C ALA A 264 -20.23 -11.52 14.31
N ASN A 265 -20.22 -12.51 15.20
CA ASN A 265 -19.67 -13.83 14.88
C ASN A 265 -20.57 -14.53 13.82
N MET A 266 -20.68 -13.96 12.62
CA MET A 266 -21.26 -14.58 11.43
C MET A 266 -20.14 -14.74 10.40
N ILE A 267 -19.50 -15.90 10.41
CA ILE A 267 -18.66 -16.32 9.30
C ILE A 267 -19.61 -16.80 8.19
N ILE A 268 -19.91 -15.95 7.22
CA ILE A 268 -20.67 -16.36 6.03
C ILE A 268 -19.69 -17.03 5.06
N ASN A 269 -19.36 -18.29 5.32
CA ASN A 269 -18.65 -19.15 4.38
C ASN A 269 -19.65 -19.86 3.48
N HIS A 270 -20.28 -19.13 2.54
CA HIS A 270 -20.81 -19.67 1.28
C HIS A 270 -21.52 -18.56 0.50
N PHE A 271 -20.84 -17.98 -0.48
CA PHE A 271 -21.49 -17.40 -1.65
C PHE A 271 -21.30 -18.35 -2.81
N ASN A 272 -22.27 -19.25 -3.02
CA ASN A 272 -22.39 -19.98 -4.27
C ASN A 272 -23.87 -20.18 -4.62
N GLN A 273 -24.24 -19.57 -5.75
CA GLN A 273 -25.36 -19.89 -6.65
C GLN A 273 -26.79 -19.52 -6.21
N SER A 274 -27.18 -18.27 -6.49
CA SER A 274 -28.46 -17.95 -7.19
C SER A 274 -28.58 -16.44 -7.43
N MET A 275 -27.81 -15.90 -8.37
CA MET A 275 -28.05 -14.63 -9.07
C MET A 275 -27.63 -14.77 -10.53
#